data_AF-A0A7Y8JU97-F1
#
_entry.id   AF-A0A7Y8JU97-F1
#
_cell.length_a   1.000
_cell.length_b   1.000
_cell.length_c   1.000
_cell.angle_alpha   90.00
_cell.angle_beta   90.00
_cell.angle_gamma   90.00
#
_symmetry.space_group_name_H-M   'P 1'
#
loop_
_entity.id
_entity.type
_entity.pdbx_description
1 polymer ?
#
loop_
_entity_poly.entity_id
_entity_poly.type
_entity_poly.pdbx_seq_one_letter_code
_entity_poly.pdbx_strand_id
1 'polypeptide(L)'
;MSKKLKDYVVESNQTELKSNLDKLIKKCRFINRWIEKNIHKTERSVVLYNLLRSTADYLELAKSSLSFHISALALSTRSIYEINVRIRSLIEIQEDLKKWQSEAVTDKVQVLEGILLLANGSENLNEKYILKQEIERLKNLTTKYELPIIKQPISTGSLAKTVGLEDEHNALFKLYSKLVHPSSYLVNDYNGASSNENQKTLQIHAQLYAHDSISRICEELGVPFEVSKPYGHG
;
A
#
# COMPACT_ATOMS: atom_id res chain seq x y z
N MET A 1 -9.05 12.89 -27.06
CA MET A 1 -7.60 12.66 -26.80
C MET A 1 -7.43 12.37 -25.32
N SER A 2 -6.76 11.28 -24.95
CA SER A 2 -6.41 11.03 -23.54
C SER A 2 -5.44 12.11 -23.09
N LYS A 3 -5.72 12.78 -21.96
CA LYS A 3 -4.79 13.72 -21.34
C LYS A 3 -3.49 12.99 -20.97
N LYS A 4 -2.34 13.63 -21.18
CA LYS A 4 -1.01 13.10 -20.84
C LYS A 4 -0.65 13.48 -19.41
N LEU A 5 0.33 12.78 -18.81
CA LEU A 5 0.81 13.06 -17.43
C LEU A 5 1.12 14.55 -17.21
N LYS A 6 1.81 15.19 -18.16
CA LYS A 6 2.13 16.63 -18.12
C LYS A 6 0.91 17.56 -18.05
N ASP A 7 -0.27 17.08 -18.48
CA ASP A 7 -1.51 17.87 -18.47
C ASP A 7 -2.19 17.83 -17.08
N TYR A 8 -1.69 17.00 -16.16
CA TYR A 8 -2.15 16.87 -14.77
C TYR A 8 -1.12 17.31 -13.74
N VAL A 9 0.15 17.45 -14.13
CA VAL A 9 1.23 17.89 -13.25
C VAL A 9 1.24 19.42 -13.19
N VAL A 10 1.18 19.96 -11.97
CA VAL A 10 1.31 21.40 -11.71
C VAL A 10 2.67 21.63 -11.07
N GLU A 11 3.46 22.55 -11.63
CA GLU A 11 4.70 22.98 -11.00
C GLU A 11 4.40 23.80 -9.75
N SER A 12 5.00 23.42 -8.63
CA SER A 12 4.80 24.04 -7.32
C SER A 12 6.08 23.97 -6.48
N ASN A 13 6.09 24.65 -5.34
CA ASN A 13 7.16 24.52 -4.35
C ASN A 13 6.91 23.35 -3.36
N GLN A 14 7.91 23.00 -2.54
CA GLN A 14 7.81 21.93 -1.54
C GLN A 14 6.71 22.20 -0.48
N THR A 15 6.47 23.45 -0.11
CA THR A 15 5.44 23.81 0.87
C THR A 15 4.04 23.49 0.33
N GLU A 16 3.79 23.81 -0.92
CA GLU A 16 2.55 23.48 -1.63
C GLU A 16 2.40 21.97 -1.82
N LEU A 17 3.46 21.25 -2.18
CA LEU A 17 3.44 19.78 -2.24
C LEU A 17 3.05 19.16 -0.88
N LYS A 18 3.66 19.61 0.21
CA LYS A 18 3.31 19.16 1.57
C LYS A 18 1.85 19.44 1.90
N SER A 19 1.37 20.65 1.58
CA SER A 19 -0.03 21.04 1.76
C SER A 19 -1.00 20.16 0.95
N ASN A 20 -0.63 19.81 -0.28
CA ASN A 20 -1.44 18.93 -1.14
C ASN A 20 -1.47 17.48 -0.64
N LEU A 21 -0.33 16.94 -0.19
CA LEU A 21 -0.29 15.65 0.48
C LEU A 21 -1.15 15.65 1.75
N ASP A 22 -1.10 16.71 2.55
CA ASP A 22 -1.95 16.86 3.73
C ASP A 22 -3.45 16.87 3.40
N LYS A 23 -3.84 17.53 2.31
CA LYS A 23 -5.22 17.49 1.82
C LYS A 23 -5.63 16.07 1.43
N LEU A 24 -4.79 15.35 0.70
CA LEU A 24 -5.04 13.94 0.32
C LEU A 24 -5.15 13.04 1.55
N ILE A 25 -4.24 13.15 2.52
CA ILE A 25 -4.27 12.38 3.77
C ILE A 25 -5.56 12.65 4.55
N LYS A 26 -5.92 13.93 4.73
CA LYS A 26 -7.17 14.33 5.40
C LYS A 26 -8.39 13.79 4.66
N LYS A 27 -8.37 13.76 3.33
CA LYS A 27 -9.43 13.19 2.49
C LYS A 27 -9.57 11.68 2.72
N CYS A 28 -8.49 10.91 2.65
CA CYS A 28 -8.51 9.48 2.94
C CYS A 28 -9.09 9.20 4.34
N ARG A 29 -8.62 9.92 5.35
CA ARG A 29 -9.10 9.76 6.75
C ARG A 29 -10.56 10.16 6.92
N PHE A 30 -11.02 11.18 6.18
CA PHE A 30 -12.43 11.57 6.18
C PHE A 30 -13.31 10.50 5.53
N ILE A 31 -12.93 10.01 4.35
CA ILE A 31 -13.66 8.95 3.64
C ILE A 31 -13.68 7.66 4.48
N ASN A 32 -12.56 7.26 5.09
CA ASN A 32 -12.54 6.12 6.01
C ASN A 32 -13.56 6.25 7.13
N ARG A 33 -13.57 7.38 7.84
CA ARG A 33 -14.56 7.63 8.91
C ARG A 33 -16.00 7.62 8.39
N TRP A 34 -16.22 8.06 7.15
CA TRP A 34 -17.53 7.99 6.52
C TRP A 34 -17.92 6.54 6.22
N ILE A 35 -17.02 5.75 5.61
CA ILE A 35 -17.24 4.32 5.33
C ILE A 35 -17.59 3.57 6.62
N GLU A 36 -16.81 3.77 7.68
CA GLU A 36 -17.01 3.11 8.98
C GLU A 36 -18.41 3.34 9.56
N LYS A 37 -19.01 4.52 9.32
CA LYS A 37 -20.32 4.91 9.86
C LYS A 37 -21.49 4.55 8.95
N ASN A 38 -21.29 4.53 7.64
CA ASN A 38 -22.39 4.51 6.67
C ASN A 38 -22.42 3.24 5.81
N ILE A 39 -21.32 2.49 5.73
CA ILE A 39 -21.24 1.28 4.91
C ILE A 39 -21.36 0.05 5.80
N HIS A 40 -22.25 -0.87 5.40
CA HIS A 40 -22.40 -2.15 6.09
C HIS A 40 -21.06 -2.90 6.12
N LYS A 41 -20.72 -3.45 7.29
CA LYS A 41 -19.49 -4.24 7.46
C LYS A 41 -19.61 -5.57 6.73
N THR A 42 -18.85 -5.71 5.66
CA THR A 42 -18.63 -6.94 4.91
C THR A 42 -17.14 -7.20 4.85
N GLU A 43 -16.73 -8.40 4.51
CA GLU A 43 -15.31 -8.71 4.30
C GLU A 43 -14.65 -7.75 3.32
N ARG A 44 -15.33 -7.48 2.20
CA ARG A 44 -14.87 -6.54 1.18
C ARG A 44 -14.76 -5.11 1.72
N SER A 45 -15.78 -4.59 2.40
CA SER A 45 -15.74 -3.21 2.90
C SER A 45 -14.67 -3.02 3.98
N VAL A 46 -14.42 -4.03 4.81
CA VAL A 46 -13.33 -4.01 5.80
C VAL A 46 -11.95 -4.01 5.12
N VAL A 47 -11.75 -4.85 4.10
CA VAL A 47 -10.46 -4.90 3.38
C VAL A 47 -10.19 -3.57 2.66
N LEU A 48 -11.16 -3.03 1.93
CA LEU A 48 -11.00 -1.77 1.21
C LEU A 48 -10.81 -0.58 2.17
N TYR A 49 -11.51 -0.56 3.31
CA TYR A 49 -11.27 0.39 4.39
C TYR A 49 -9.82 0.34 4.91
N ASN A 50 -9.30 -0.86 5.16
CA ASN A 50 -7.93 -1.04 5.64
C ASN A 50 -6.90 -0.58 4.60
N LEU A 51 -7.11 -0.89 3.31
CA LEU A 51 -6.22 -0.47 2.23
C LEU A 51 -6.25 1.07 2.03
N LEU A 52 -7.41 1.70 2.17
CA LEU A 52 -7.50 3.17 2.16
C LEU A 52 -6.76 3.80 3.34
N ARG A 53 -6.88 3.19 4.53
CA ARG A 53 -6.15 3.63 5.72
C ARG A 53 -4.65 3.51 5.52
N SER A 54 -4.16 2.37 5.05
CA SER A 54 -2.74 2.18 4.74
C SER A 54 -2.25 3.15 3.67
N THR A 55 -3.06 3.47 2.66
CA THR A 55 -2.73 4.51 1.67
C THR A 55 -2.48 5.86 2.34
N ALA A 56 -3.33 6.25 3.30
CA ALA A 56 -3.16 7.49 4.07
C ALA A 56 -1.88 7.47 4.92
N ASP A 57 -1.57 6.33 5.54
CA ASP A 57 -0.38 6.18 6.39
C ASP A 57 0.91 6.25 5.55
N TYR A 58 0.94 5.64 4.36
CA TYR A 58 2.09 5.77 3.45
C TYR A 58 2.19 7.14 2.79
N LEU A 59 1.08 7.86 2.58
CA LEU A 59 1.13 9.28 2.20
C LEU A 59 1.73 10.14 3.30
N GLU A 60 1.42 9.87 4.57
CA GLU A 60 2.04 10.54 5.72
C GLU A 60 3.55 10.29 5.76
N LEU A 61 3.97 9.04 5.48
CA LEU A 61 5.38 8.69 5.35
C LEU A 61 6.03 9.42 4.16
N ALA A 62 5.39 9.47 2.99
CA ALA A 62 5.89 10.17 1.82
C ALA A 62 6.08 11.68 2.10
N LYS A 63 5.08 12.32 2.72
CA LYS A 63 5.14 13.73 3.13
C LYS A 63 6.27 13.98 4.11
N SER A 64 6.41 13.12 5.12
CA SER A 64 7.48 13.23 6.11
C SER A 64 8.84 13.03 5.45
N SER A 65 8.95 12.15 4.46
CA SER A 65 10.20 11.77 3.79
C SER A 65 10.74 12.78 2.76
N LEU A 66 10.01 13.86 2.46
CA LEU A 66 10.40 14.83 1.43
C LEU A 66 11.76 15.51 1.68
N SER A 67 12.24 15.51 2.92
CA SER A 67 13.54 16.07 3.32
C SER A 67 14.49 15.03 3.91
N PHE A 68 14.21 13.74 3.72
CA PHE A 68 15.03 12.63 4.21
C PHE A 68 15.73 11.92 3.05
N HIS A 69 16.47 10.87 3.38
CA HIS A 69 17.10 10.00 2.41
C HIS A 69 16.08 9.49 1.37
N ILE A 70 16.45 9.55 0.08
CA ILE A 70 15.55 9.23 -1.06
C ILE A 70 14.86 7.86 -0.94
N SER A 71 15.50 6.90 -0.28
CA SER A 71 14.94 5.56 -0.06
C SER A 71 13.63 5.57 0.73
N ALA A 72 13.41 6.50 1.65
CA ALA A 72 12.17 6.60 2.40
C ALA A 72 11.01 7.08 1.51
N LEU A 73 11.27 8.04 0.63
CA LEU A 73 10.31 8.49 -0.39
C LEU A 73 10.06 7.39 -1.43
N ALA A 74 11.10 6.67 -1.85
CA ALA A 74 10.96 5.55 -2.78
C ALA A 74 10.14 4.41 -2.19
N LEU A 75 10.38 4.06 -0.92
CA LEU A 75 9.64 3.02 -0.21
C LEU A 75 8.16 3.40 -0.05
N SER A 76 7.87 4.60 0.42
CA SER A 76 6.48 5.06 0.56
C SER A 76 5.73 5.09 -0.77
N THR A 77 6.37 5.59 -1.84
CA THR A 77 5.80 5.58 -3.19
C THR A 77 5.53 4.16 -3.69
N ARG A 78 6.49 3.25 -3.50
CA ARG A 78 6.33 1.83 -3.82
C ARG A 78 5.15 1.23 -3.07
N SER A 79 5.06 1.44 -1.75
CA SER A 79 3.95 0.92 -0.95
C SER A 79 2.59 1.43 -1.41
N ILE A 80 2.46 2.72 -1.76
CA ILE A 80 1.22 3.28 -2.30
C ILE A 80 0.86 2.62 -3.65
N TYR A 81 1.84 2.42 -4.53
CA TYR A 81 1.64 1.70 -5.79
C TYR A 81 1.19 0.25 -5.58
N GLU A 82 1.87 -0.49 -4.71
CA GLU A 82 1.52 -1.90 -4.43
C GLU A 82 0.11 -2.03 -3.82
N ILE A 83 -0.28 -1.10 -2.94
CA ILE A 83 -1.64 -1.00 -2.42
C ILE A 83 -2.64 -0.70 -3.55
N ASN A 84 -2.33 0.21 -4.47
CA ASN A 84 -3.19 0.53 -5.61
C ASN A 84 -3.44 -0.68 -6.52
N VAL A 85 -2.37 -1.40 -6.89
CA VAL A 85 -2.47 -2.64 -7.67
C VAL A 85 -3.33 -3.68 -6.93
N ARG A 86 -3.14 -3.82 -5.61
CA ARG A 86 -3.94 -4.75 -4.80
C ARG A 86 -5.42 -4.36 -4.76
N ILE A 87 -5.74 -3.08 -4.63
CA ILE A 87 -7.13 -2.57 -4.69
C ILE A 87 -7.76 -2.94 -6.03
N ARG A 88 -7.06 -2.71 -7.15
CA ARG A 88 -7.56 -3.05 -8.49
C ARG A 88 -7.89 -4.54 -8.61
N SER A 89 -6.96 -5.41 -8.22
CA SER A 89 -7.17 -6.87 -8.29
C SER A 89 -8.35 -7.32 -7.41
N LEU A 90 -8.50 -6.78 -6.19
CA LEU A 90 -9.59 -7.15 -5.29
C LEU A 90 -10.98 -6.67 -5.76
N ILE A 91 -11.02 -5.55 -6.49
CA ILE A 91 -12.26 -5.04 -7.09
C ILE A 91 -12.63 -5.90 -8.30
N GLU A 92 -11.68 -6.17 -9.19
CA GLU A 92 -11.91 -6.89 -10.45
C GLU A 92 -12.15 -8.39 -10.25
N ILE A 93 -11.53 -9.02 -9.24
CA ILE A 93 -11.53 -10.48 -9.05
C ILE A 93 -12.00 -10.84 -7.65
N GLN A 94 -13.22 -11.35 -7.54
CA GLN A 94 -13.84 -11.74 -6.26
C GLN A 94 -13.03 -12.80 -5.50
N GLU A 95 -12.46 -13.77 -6.21
CA GLU A 95 -11.66 -14.86 -5.59
C GLU A 95 -10.40 -14.35 -4.89
N ASP A 96 -9.88 -13.19 -5.28
CA ASP A 96 -8.67 -12.63 -4.68
C ASP A 96 -8.91 -12.13 -3.25
N LEU A 97 -10.17 -11.91 -2.85
CA LEU A 97 -10.50 -11.50 -1.49
C LEU A 97 -10.17 -12.59 -0.46
N LYS A 98 -10.60 -13.84 -0.71
CA LYS A 98 -10.29 -14.97 0.18
C LYS A 98 -8.80 -15.29 0.19
N LYS A 99 -8.13 -15.16 -0.96
CA LYS A 99 -6.67 -15.31 -1.04
C LYS A 99 -5.96 -14.25 -0.21
N TRP A 100 -6.36 -12.98 -0.30
CA TRP A 100 -5.79 -11.89 0.48
C TRP A 100 -5.99 -12.06 2.00
N GLN A 101 -7.19 -12.49 2.42
CA GLN A 101 -7.44 -12.83 3.82
C GLN A 101 -6.53 -13.97 4.30
N SER A 102 -6.33 -14.99 3.46
CA SER A 102 -5.41 -16.08 3.76
C SER A 102 -3.95 -15.62 3.82
N GLU A 103 -3.51 -14.76 2.89
CA GLU A 103 -2.20 -14.10 2.90
C GLU A 103 -1.96 -13.40 4.25
N ALA A 104 -2.93 -12.64 4.76
CA ALA A 104 -2.79 -11.95 6.05
C ALA A 104 -2.59 -12.92 7.23
N VAL A 105 -3.22 -14.10 7.21
CA VAL A 105 -3.01 -15.12 8.23
C VAL A 105 -1.63 -15.78 8.07
N THR A 106 -1.25 -16.12 6.84
CA THR A 106 0.07 -16.68 6.52
C THR A 106 1.18 -15.73 6.97
N ASP A 107 1.10 -14.44 6.63
CA ASP A 107 2.09 -13.42 7.02
C ASP A 107 2.21 -13.33 8.55
N LYS A 108 1.08 -13.33 9.26
CA LYS A 108 1.11 -13.30 10.73
C LYS A 108 1.75 -14.56 11.32
N VAL A 109 1.47 -15.74 10.77
CA VAL A 109 2.12 -16.99 11.19
C VAL A 109 3.63 -16.92 10.95
N GLN A 110 4.06 -16.50 9.76
CA GLN A 110 5.48 -16.39 9.41
C GLN A 110 6.23 -15.38 10.30
N VAL A 111 5.61 -14.26 10.68
CA VAL A 111 6.19 -13.32 11.63
C VAL A 111 6.38 -13.97 13.00
N LEU A 112 5.39 -14.70 13.51
CA LEU A 112 5.48 -15.39 14.80
C LEU A 112 6.54 -16.52 14.78
N GLU A 113 6.62 -17.26 13.68
CA GLU A 113 7.66 -18.27 13.45
C GLU A 113 9.05 -17.63 13.39
N GLY A 114 9.20 -16.49 12.71
CA GLY A 114 10.43 -15.71 12.69
C GLY A 114 10.87 -15.26 14.08
N ILE A 115 9.94 -14.76 14.90
CA ILE A 115 10.22 -14.38 16.30
C ILE A 115 10.66 -15.60 17.11
N LEU A 116 10.01 -16.76 16.94
CA LEU A 116 10.41 -18.00 17.62
C LEU A 116 11.83 -18.44 17.23
N LEU A 117 12.19 -18.33 15.95
CA LEU A 117 13.54 -18.64 15.47
C LEU A 117 14.61 -17.72 16.08
N LEU A 118 14.30 -16.43 16.22
CA LEU A 118 15.18 -15.46 16.88
C LEU A 118 15.31 -15.71 18.39
N ALA A 119 14.30 -16.33 19.01
CA ALA A 119 14.31 -16.71 20.42
C ALA A 119 15.06 -18.03 20.71
N ASN A 120 15.72 -18.63 19.72
CA ASN A 120 16.55 -19.82 19.94
C ASN A 120 17.65 -19.52 20.99
N GLY A 121 17.71 -20.35 22.04
CA GLY A 121 18.62 -20.16 23.17
C GLY A 121 18.03 -19.44 24.40
N SER A 122 16.83 -18.86 24.34
CA SER A 122 16.18 -18.27 25.53
C SER A 122 15.49 -19.32 26.42
N GLU A 123 15.60 -19.18 27.74
CA GLU A 123 14.89 -20.01 28.74
C GLU A 123 13.41 -19.62 28.91
N ASN A 124 12.93 -18.64 28.13
CA ASN A 124 11.57 -18.12 28.16
C ASN A 124 10.57 -19.10 27.52
N LEU A 125 10.35 -20.23 28.19
CA LEU A 125 9.48 -21.32 27.74
C LEU A 125 8.01 -20.88 27.65
N ASN A 126 7.57 -19.99 28.54
CA ASN A 126 6.18 -19.50 28.57
C ASN A 126 5.86 -18.63 27.35
N GLU A 127 6.73 -17.69 27.01
CA GLU A 127 6.57 -16.83 25.84
C GLU A 127 6.59 -17.64 24.55
N LYS A 128 7.51 -18.61 24.46
CA LYS A 128 7.56 -19.57 23.33
C LYS A 128 6.26 -20.37 23.21
N TYR A 129 5.68 -20.78 24.34
CA TYR A 129 4.42 -21.51 24.35
C TYR A 129 3.25 -20.63 23.87
N ILE A 130 3.16 -19.38 24.33
CA ILE A 130 2.13 -18.42 23.88
C ILE A 130 2.18 -18.22 22.37
N LEU A 131 3.38 -18.02 21.80
CA LEU A 131 3.55 -17.85 20.35
C LEU A 131 3.11 -19.10 19.57
N LYS A 132 3.47 -20.30 20.05
CA LYS A 132 3.03 -21.56 19.44
C LYS A 132 1.52 -21.73 19.49
N GLN A 133 0.88 -21.41 20.62
CA GLN A 133 -0.58 -21.45 20.72
C GLN A 133 -1.27 -20.48 19.76
N GLU A 134 -0.73 -19.26 19.61
CA GLU A 134 -1.29 -18.29 18.66
C GLU A 134 -1.13 -18.77 17.20
N ILE A 135 0.00 -19.38 16.84
CA ILE A 135 0.20 -19.98 15.52
C ILE A 135 -0.86 -21.06 15.25
N GLU A 136 -1.07 -21.99 16.20
CA GLU A 136 -2.07 -23.05 16.04
C GLU A 136 -3.49 -22.48 15.99
N ARG A 137 -3.81 -21.46 16.79
CA ARG A 137 -5.09 -20.75 16.71
C ARG A 137 -5.32 -20.15 15.33
N LEU A 138 -4.31 -19.51 14.74
CA LEU A 138 -4.38 -18.92 13.39
C LEU A 138 -4.58 -19.99 12.30
N LYS A 139 -3.86 -21.11 12.35
CA LYS A 139 -4.06 -22.25 11.44
C LYS A 139 -5.45 -22.88 11.58
N ASN A 140 -6.00 -22.91 12.79
CA ASN A 140 -7.37 -23.38 13.00
C ASN A 140 -8.41 -22.43 12.42
N LEU A 141 -8.14 -21.11 12.39
CA LEU A 141 -9.03 -20.15 11.74
C LEU A 141 -9.09 -20.32 10.22
N THR A 142 -7.96 -20.61 9.55
CA THR A 142 -7.98 -20.83 8.09
C THR A 142 -8.83 -22.04 7.74
N THR A 143 -8.72 -23.13 8.51
CA THR A 143 -9.57 -24.32 8.36
C THR A 143 -11.04 -24.00 8.64
N LYS A 144 -11.33 -23.29 9.75
CA LYS A 144 -12.71 -22.96 10.17
C LYS A 144 -13.48 -22.14 9.13
N TYR A 145 -12.79 -21.22 8.45
CA TYR A 145 -13.41 -20.33 7.46
C TYR A 145 -13.15 -20.77 6.01
N GLU A 146 -12.64 -21.99 5.81
CA GLU A 146 -12.38 -22.57 4.48
C GLU A 146 -11.53 -21.65 3.59
N LEU A 147 -10.52 -21.00 4.20
CA LEU A 147 -9.60 -20.14 3.48
C LEU A 147 -8.62 -20.99 2.67
N PRO A 148 -8.27 -20.56 1.43
CA PRO A 148 -7.34 -21.30 0.60
C PRO A 148 -5.95 -21.34 1.26
N ILE A 149 -5.23 -22.46 1.15
CA ILE A 149 -3.87 -22.55 1.69
C ILE A 149 -2.92 -21.75 0.79
N ILE A 150 -2.36 -20.67 1.32
CA ILE A 150 -1.37 -19.84 0.62
C ILE A 150 0.03 -20.14 1.18
N LYS A 151 0.90 -20.69 0.32
CA LYS A 151 2.32 -20.95 0.68
C LYS A 151 3.17 -19.68 0.62
N GLN A 152 2.88 -18.82 -0.34
CA GLN A 152 3.59 -17.57 -0.60
C GLN A 152 2.58 -16.53 -1.10
N PRO A 153 2.66 -15.27 -0.63
CA PRO A 153 1.81 -14.20 -1.14
C PRO A 153 1.96 -14.03 -2.65
N ILE A 154 0.88 -13.64 -3.33
CA ILE A 154 0.92 -13.30 -4.74
C ILE A 154 1.82 -12.07 -4.91
N SER A 155 2.78 -12.15 -5.83
CA SER A 155 3.67 -11.02 -6.11
C SER A 155 2.90 -9.85 -6.74
N THR A 156 3.31 -8.62 -6.43
CA THR A 156 2.71 -7.44 -7.07
C THR A 156 2.83 -7.48 -8.59
N GLY A 157 3.92 -8.06 -9.12
CA GLY A 157 4.07 -8.19 -10.57
C GLY A 157 3.01 -9.08 -11.21
N SER A 158 2.67 -10.21 -10.57
CA SER A 158 1.57 -11.06 -11.01
C SER A 158 0.24 -10.33 -10.96
N LEU A 159 -0.03 -9.56 -9.90
CA LEU A 159 -1.25 -8.75 -9.79
C LEU A 159 -1.30 -7.66 -10.86
N ALA A 160 -0.19 -6.95 -11.07
CA ALA A 160 -0.08 -5.88 -12.06
C ALA A 160 -0.37 -6.40 -13.46
N LYS A 161 0.13 -7.59 -13.79
CA LYS A 161 -0.20 -8.26 -15.05
C LYS A 161 -1.70 -8.50 -15.19
N THR A 162 -2.34 -9.02 -14.15
CA THR A 162 -3.79 -9.29 -14.14
C THR A 162 -4.63 -8.04 -14.35
N VAL A 163 -4.22 -6.90 -13.78
CA VAL A 163 -4.95 -5.62 -13.89
C VAL A 163 -4.45 -4.72 -15.02
N GLY A 164 -3.68 -5.26 -15.97
CA GLY A 164 -3.21 -4.56 -17.17
C GLY A 164 -2.13 -3.49 -16.95
N LEU A 165 -1.36 -3.59 -15.86
CA LEU A 165 -0.27 -2.68 -15.46
C LEU A 165 1.13 -3.31 -15.54
N GLU A 166 1.33 -4.36 -16.35
CA GLU A 166 2.60 -5.09 -16.44
C GLU A 166 3.79 -4.19 -16.84
N ASP A 167 3.61 -3.34 -17.86
CA ASP A 167 4.67 -2.44 -18.35
C ASP A 167 5.06 -1.39 -17.30
N GLU A 168 4.04 -0.80 -16.65
CA GLU A 168 4.24 0.18 -15.59
C GLU A 168 4.94 -0.46 -14.38
N HIS A 169 4.54 -1.67 -13.99
CA HIS A 169 5.20 -2.43 -12.95
C HIS A 169 6.67 -2.70 -13.28
N ASN A 170 6.97 -3.13 -14.51
CA ASN A 170 8.33 -3.45 -14.93
C ASN A 170 9.24 -2.21 -14.90
N ALA A 171 8.71 -1.03 -15.29
CA ALA A 171 9.44 0.22 -15.21
C ALA A 171 9.70 0.65 -13.76
N LEU A 172 8.65 0.65 -12.93
CA LEU A 172 8.75 1.06 -11.53
C LEU A 172 9.58 0.10 -10.68
N PHE A 173 9.50 -1.20 -10.93
CA PHE A 173 10.29 -2.20 -10.24
C PHE A 173 11.79 -1.94 -10.41
N LYS A 174 12.23 -1.60 -11.63
CA LYS A 174 13.62 -1.21 -11.90
C LYS A 174 14.00 0.00 -11.05
N LEU A 175 13.18 1.05 -11.03
CA LEU A 175 13.41 2.25 -10.22
C LEU A 175 13.51 1.92 -8.72
N TYR A 176 12.50 1.26 -8.16
CA TYR A 176 12.45 0.93 -6.74
C TYR A 176 13.57 0.00 -6.30
N SER A 177 13.97 -0.98 -7.15
CA SER A 177 15.08 -1.89 -6.84
C SER A 177 16.42 -1.16 -6.63
N LYS A 178 16.57 0.05 -7.21
CA LYS A 178 17.77 0.86 -7.07
C LYS A 178 17.67 1.91 -5.97
N LEU A 179 16.47 2.45 -5.72
CA LEU A 179 16.29 3.56 -4.79
C LEU A 179 15.84 3.14 -3.38
N VAL A 180 15.16 2.00 -3.20
CA VAL A 180 14.63 1.56 -1.89
C VAL A 180 15.71 0.89 -1.04
N HIS A 181 16.53 0.04 -1.66
CA HIS A 181 17.57 -0.73 -0.98
C HIS A 181 18.94 -0.07 -1.17
N PRO A 182 19.95 -0.38 -0.31
CA PRO A 182 21.33 0.08 -0.50
C PRO A 182 21.99 -0.60 -1.71
N SER A 183 21.48 -0.29 -2.90
CA SER A 183 22.00 -0.78 -4.16
C SER A 183 23.35 -0.12 -4.46
N SER A 184 24.16 -0.76 -5.31
CA SER A 184 25.43 -0.15 -5.75
C SER A 184 25.24 1.26 -6.32
N TYR A 185 24.12 1.53 -7.00
CA TYR A 185 23.81 2.87 -7.49
C TYR A 185 23.56 3.86 -6.34
N LEU A 186 22.69 3.50 -5.39
CA LEU A 186 22.34 4.39 -4.28
C LEU A 186 23.53 4.66 -3.34
N VAL A 187 24.39 3.66 -3.14
CA VAL A 187 25.55 3.74 -2.25
C VAL A 187 26.69 4.54 -2.90
N ASN A 188 26.99 4.30 -4.18
CA ASN A 188 28.15 4.90 -4.83
C ASN A 188 27.83 6.22 -5.55
N ASP A 189 26.57 6.47 -5.92
CA ASP A 189 26.11 7.71 -6.56
C ASP A 189 24.81 8.22 -5.93
N TYR A 190 24.90 8.63 -4.67
CA TYR A 190 23.75 9.16 -3.95
C TYR A 190 23.16 10.42 -4.62
N ASN A 191 23.99 11.30 -5.18
CA ASN A 191 23.54 12.54 -5.81
C ASN A 191 22.73 12.26 -7.08
N GLY A 192 23.17 11.29 -7.91
CA GLY A 192 22.39 10.81 -9.03
C GLY A 192 21.11 10.11 -8.59
N ALA A 193 21.19 9.23 -7.58
CA ALA A 193 20.03 8.51 -7.07
C ALA A 193 18.97 9.45 -6.46
N SER A 194 19.39 10.50 -5.76
CA SER A 194 18.54 11.53 -5.16
C SER A 194 18.29 12.74 -6.07
N SER A 195 18.49 12.59 -7.38
CA SER A 195 18.26 13.66 -8.35
C SER A 195 16.83 14.22 -8.32
N ASN A 196 16.66 15.44 -8.83
CA ASN A 196 15.36 16.08 -8.92
C ASN A 196 14.37 15.27 -9.76
N GLU A 197 14.84 14.59 -10.80
CA GLU A 197 14.05 13.73 -11.68
C GLU A 197 13.48 12.54 -10.91
N ASN A 198 14.32 11.86 -10.12
CA ASN A 198 13.87 10.73 -9.30
C ASN A 198 12.90 11.20 -8.22
N GLN A 199 13.21 12.30 -7.53
CA GLN A 199 12.32 12.87 -6.52
C GLN A 199 10.95 13.23 -7.10
N LYS A 200 10.92 13.97 -8.22
CA LYS A 200 9.67 14.38 -8.88
C LYS A 200 8.88 13.18 -9.38
N THR A 201 9.55 12.19 -9.96
CA THR A 201 8.90 10.93 -10.40
C THR A 201 8.19 10.28 -9.21
N LEU A 202 8.88 10.10 -8.09
CA LEU A 202 8.30 9.51 -6.88
C LEU A 202 7.13 10.33 -6.33
N GLN A 203 7.29 11.65 -6.23
CA GLN A 203 6.25 12.56 -5.72
C GLN A 203 4.98 12.57 -6.58
N ILE A 204 5.14 12.53 -7.90
CA ILE A 204 4.03 12.47 -8.86
C ILE A 204 3.31 11.13 -8.72
N HIS A 205 4.04 10.01 -8.79
CA HIS A 205 3.45 8.68 -8.72
C HIS A 205 2.77 8.39 -7.37
N ALA A 206 3.32 8.87 -6.26
CA ALA A 206 2.68 8.74 -4.94
C ALA A 206 1.28 9.39 -4.91
N GLN A 207 1.13 10.58 -5.49
CA GLN A 207 -0.15 11.28 -5.55
C GLN A 207 -1.12 10.62 -6.53
N LEU A 208 -0.64 10.19 -7.71
CA LEU A 208 -1.47 9.54 -8.72
C LEU A 208 -2.09 8.24 -8.21
N TYR A 209 -1.27 7.34 -7.65
CA TYR A 209 -1.76 6.06 -7.15
C TYR A 209 -2.64 6.24 -5.93
N ALA A 210 -2.35 7.20 -5.05
CA ALA A 210 -3.25 7.51 -3.94
C ALA A 210 -4.61 8.02 -4.44
N HIS A 211 -4.63 8.93 -5.41
CA HIS A 211 -5.87 9.45 -5.99
C HIS A 211 -6.70 8.34 -6.65
N ASP A 212 -6.07 7.47 -7.44
CA ASP A 212 -6.74 6.35 -8.08
C ASP A 212 -7.28 5.34 -7.04
N SER A 213 -6.51 5.03 -5.99
CA SER A 213 -6.96 4.19 -4.88
C SER A 213 -8.20 4.76 -4.18
N ILE A 214 -8.19 6.07 -3.87
CA ILE A 214 -9.34 6.75 -3.27
C ILE A 214 -10.56 6.64 -4.18
N SER A 215 -10.39 6.94 -5.47
CA SER A 215 -11.48 6.98 -6.45
C SER A 215 -12.14 5.60 -6.59
N ARG A 216 -11.34 4.55 -6.77
CA ARG A 216 -11.81 3.17 -6.91
C ARG A 216 -12.54 2.67 -5.67
N ILE A 217 -12.01 2.94 -4.48
CA ILE A 217 -12.65 2.54 -3.24
C ILE A 217 -13.97 3.29 -3.04
N CYS A 218 -14.02 4.58 -3.38
CA CYS A 218 -15.26 5.35 -3.30
C CYS A 218 -16.32 4.81 -4.26
N GLU A 219 -15.94 4.51 -5.49
CA GLU A 219 -16.82 3.93 -6.50
C GLU A 219 -17.35 2.56 -6.05
N GLU A 220 -16.45 1.65 -5.67
CA GLU A 220 -16.80 0.29 -5.25
C GLU A 220 -17.71 0.25 -4.01
N LEU A 221 -17.50 1.18 -3.07
CA LEU A 221 -18.29 1.24 -1.83
C LEU A 221 -19.48 2.21 -1.92
N GLY A 222 -19.75 2.80 -3.08
CA GLY A 222 -20.86 3.73 -3.27
C GLY A 222 -20.77 4.99 -2.39
N VAL A 223 -19.55 5.48 -2.12
CA VAL A 223 -19.33 6.73 -1.38
C VAL A 223 -19.83 7.91 -2.23
N PRO A 224 -20.79 8.72 -1.74
CA PRO A 224 -21.37 9.82 -2.51
C PRO A 224 -20.32 10.81 -3.01
N PHE A 225 -20.57 11.41 -4.18
CA PHE A 225 -19.64 12.37 -4.78
C PHE A 225 -19.39 13.57 -3.85
N GLU A 226 -20.39 14.02 -3.09
CA GLU A 226 -20.26 15.13 -2.14
C GLU A 226 -19.23 14.82 -1.04
N VAL A 227 -19.09 13.54 -0.70
CA VAL A 227 -18.15 13.02 0.29
C VAL A 227 -16.78 12.74 -0.35
N SER A 228 -16.73 12.28 -1.60
CA SER A 228 -15.50 11.87 -2.29
C SER A 228 -14.87 12.97 -3.17
N LYS A 229 -15.57 14.07 -3.47
CA LYS A 229 -15.12 15.12 -4.40
C LYS A 229 -13.74 15.70 -4.06
N PRO A 230 -12.89 15.99 -5.04
CA PRO A 230 -11.58 16.61 -4.79
C PRO A 230 -11.72 17.98 -4.12
N TYR A 231 -10.75 18.34 -3.28
CA TYR A 231 -10.69 19.69 -2.72
C TYR A 231 -10.53 20.73 -3.85
N GLY A 232 -11.43 21.70 -3.94
CA GLY A 232 -11.39 22.78 -4.94
C GLY A 232 -12.42 22.66 -6.07
N HIS A 233 -13.26 21.62 -6.09
CA HIS A 233 -14.45 21.58 -6.93
C HIS A 233 -15.70 21.94 -6.11
N GLY A 234 -16.04 23.23 -6.16
CA GLY A 234 -17.31 23.81 -5.75
C GLY A 234 -18.10 24.24 -6.98
#